data_AF-A0A7S2HDE7-F1
#
_entry.id   AF-A0A7S2HDE7-F1
#
_cell.length_a   1.000
_cell.length_b   1.000
_cell.length_c   1.000
_cell.angle_alpha   90.00
_cell.angle_beta   90.00
_cell.angle_gamma   90.00
#
_symmetry.space_group_name_H-M   'P 1'
#
loop_
_entity.id
_entity.type
_entity.pdbx_description
1 polymer ?
#
loop_
_entity_poly.entity_id
_entity_poly.type
_entity_poly.pdbx_seq_one_letter_code
_entity_poly.pdbx_strand_id
1 'polypeptide(L)'
;AAAKSQEAIRVAYAKITANIKSAKDYAPEAKKVALTEYSALQEKLSEVKKKLAPLERVRKVHQAKLDCKGTLAEAARKIGAIELEAEKITGLLVGSSPSEEDVRAVESSLPTLSSGLAAVSKAIEQQLQDAPASVHEALQEMRERGAAAGRRLE
;
A
#
# COMPACT_ATOMS: atom_id res chain seq x y z
N ALA A 1 -7.17 -15.75 4.61
CA ALA A 1 -6.54 -16.94 4.03
C ALA A 1 -5.11 -17.14 4.55
N ALA A 2 -4.14 -16.29 4.19
CA ALA A 2 -2.73 -16.43 4.62
C ALA A 2 -2.51 -16.63 6.13
N ALA A 3 -3.09 -15.78 6.98
CA ALA A 3 -3.00 -15.93 8.44
C ALA A 3 -3.58 -17.27 8.96
N LYS A 4 -4.66 -17.76 8.34
CA LYS A 4 -5.24 -19.07 8.66
C LYS A 4 -4.31 -20.20 8.23
N SER A 5 -3.63 -20.08 7.09
CA SER A 5 -2.63 -21.05 6.62
C SER A 5 -1.40 -21.09 7.51
N GLN A 6 -0.88 -19.94 7.95
CA GLN A 6 0.23 -19.88 8.92
C GLN A 6 -0.15 -20.51 10.25
N GLU A 7 -1.34 -20.20 10.76
CA GLU A 7 -1.83 -20.77 12.01
C GLU A 7 -1.99 -22.28 11.91
N ALA A 8 -2.54 -22.79 10.79
CA ALA A 8 -2.65 -24.22 10.55
C ALA A 8 -1.27 -24.91 10.53
N ILE A 9 -0.27 -24.31 9.87
CA ILE A 9 1.11 -24.81 9.86
C ILE A 9 1.69 -24.82 11.28
N ARG A 10 1.49 -23.75 12.05
CA ARG A 10 1.96 -23.63 13.44
C ARG A 10 1.38 -24.72 14.33
N VAL A 11 0.06 -24.90 14.28
CA VAL A 11 -0.66 -25.94 15.02
C VAL A 11 -0.19 -27.34 14.61
N ALA A 12 0.01 -27.58 13.30
CA ALA A 12 0.48 -28.87 12.80
C ALA A 12 1.91 -29.19 13.27
N TYR A 13 2.82 -28.21 13.27
CA TYR A 13 4.16 -28.37 13.84
C TYR A 13 4.11 -28.75 15.32
N ALA A 14 3.32 -28.01 16.13
CA ALA A 14 3.20 -28.27 17.55
C ALA A 14 2.68 -29.70 17.82
N LYS A 15 1.69 -30.15 17.05
CA LYS A 15 1.15 -31.52 17.14
C LYS A 15 2.18 -32.58 16.76
N ILE A 16 2.90 -32.41 15.64
CA ILE A 16 3.94 -33.35 15.22
C ILE A 16 5.06 -33.43 16.24
N THR A 17 5.51 -32.29 16.78
CA THR A 17 6.55 -32.26 17.83
C THR A 17 6.09 -33.01 19.08
N ALA A 18 4.85 -32.83 19.52
CA ALA A 18 4.29 -33.57 20.66
C ALA A 18 4.22 -35.09 20.38
N ASN A 19 3.85 -35.47 19.15
CA ASN A 19 3.79 -36.87 18.74
C ASN A 19 5.18 -37.51 18.62
N ILE A 20 6.19 -36.80 18.12
CA ILE A 20 7.59 -37.25 18.11
C ILE A 20 8.07 -37.50 19.54
N LYS A 21 7.74 -36.60 20.48
CA LYS A 21 8.09 -36.76 21.89
C LYS A 21 7.45 -38.03 22.46
N SER A 22 6.16 -38.24 22.21
CA SER A 22 5.41 -39.41 22.69
C SER A 22 5.87 -40.72 22.05
N ALA A 23 6.26 -40.69 20.77
CA ALA A 23 6.75 -41.87 20.04
C ALA A 23 8.06 -42.44 20.61
N LYS A 24 8.81 -41.65 21.41
CA LYS A 24 10.04 -42.13 22.04
C LYS A 24 9.80 -43.22 23.09
N ASP A 25 8.59 -43.29 23.63
CA ASP A 25 8.20 -44.23 24.68
C ASP A 25 7.52 -45.50 24.12
N TYR A 26 7.40 -45.61 22.79
CA TYR A 26 6.83 -46.79 22.14
C TYR A 26 7.81 -47.97 22.13
N ALA A 27 7.27 -49.18 21.94
CA ALA A 27 8.05 -50.39 21.67
C ALA A 27 8.95 -50.20 20.42
N PRO A 28 10.10 -50.90 20.31
CA PRO A 28 11.15 -50.58 19.34
C PRO A 28 10.69 -50.47 17.88
N GLU A 29 9.90 -51.42 17.40
CA GLU A 29 9.38 -51.47 16.03
C GLU A 29 8.39 -50.33 15.79
N ALA A 30 7.46 -50.12 16.72
CA ALA A 30 6.47 -49.05 16.65
C ALA A 30 7.12 -47.65 16.74
N LYS A 31 8.14 -47.49 17.58
CA LYS A 31 8.94 -46.27 17.69
C LYS A 31 9.65 -45.95 16.38
N LYS A 32 10.27 -46.94 15.74
CA LYS A 32 10.94 -46.76 14.45
C LYS A 32 9.96 -46.25 13.39
N VAL A 33 8.81 -46.92 13.24
CA VAL A 33 7.77 -46.52 12.27
C VAL A 33 7.25 -45.11 12.58
N ALA A 34 6.88 -44.85 13.83
CA ALA A 34 6.32 -43.55 14.22
C ALA A 34 7.31 -42.39 14.01
N LEU A 35 8.59 -42.57 14.38
CA LEU A 35 9.60 -41.54 14.17
C LEU A 35 9.88 -41.28 12.69
N THR A 36 9.86 -42.31 11.84
CA THR A 36 9.99 -42.14 10.39
C THR A 36 8.82 -41.35 9.82
N GLU A 37 7.58 -41.73 10.14
CA GLU A 37 6.38 -41.05 9.63
C GLU A 37 6.29 -39.59 10.11
N TYR A 38 6.54 -39.35 11.40
CA TYR A 38 6.49 -37.98 11.94
C TYR A 38 7.61 -37.09 11.40
N SER A 39 8.80 -37.64 11.15
CA SER A 39 9.89 -36.90 10.51
C SER A 39 9.52 -36.53 9.07
N ALA A 40 8.96 -37.45 8.30
CA ALA A 40 8.48 -37.18 6.94
C ALA A 40 7.37 -36.11 6.92
N LEU A 41 6.44 -36.12 7.89
CA LEU A 41 5.43 -35.07 8.02
C LEU A 41 6.05 -33.71 8.38
N GLN A 42 7.09 -33.69 9.23
CA GLN A 42 7.80 -32.46 9.60
C GLN A 42 8.55 -31.87 8.40
N GLU A 43 9.15 -32.70 7.55
CA GLU A 43 9.77 -32.26 6.29
C GLU A 43 8.73 -31.65 5.33
N LYS A 44 7.60 -32.33 5.11
CA LYS A 44 6.49 -31.80 4.28
C LYS A 44 5.97 -30.45 4.80
N LEU A 45 5.79 -30.28 6.10
CA LEU A 45 5.42 -28.97 6.66
C LEU A 45 6.48 -27.90 6.43
N SER A 46 7.75 -28.28 6.50
CA SER A 46 8.87 -27.37 6.23
C SER A 46 8.86 -26.90 4.78
N GLU A 47 8.59 -27.78 3.83
CA GLU A 47 8.42 -27.44 2.42
C GLU A 47 7.22 -26.51 2.17
N VAL A 48 6.07 -26.82 2.77
CA VAL A 48 4.86 -25.99 2.63
C VAL A 48 5.11 -24.59 3.20
N LYS A 49 5.76 -24.49 4.36
CA LYS A 49 6.14 -23.20 4.95
C LYS A 49 7.08 -22.40 4.04
N LYS A 50 8.08 -23.06 3.45
CA LYS A 50 9.00 -22.45 2.47
C LYS A 50 8.27 -21.91 1.24
N LYS A 51 7.25 -22.64 0.74
CA LYS A 51 6.43 -22.22 -0.41
C LYS A 51 5.46 -21.09 -0.05
N LEU A 52 4.94 -21.05 1.18
CA LEU A 52 3.98 -20.04 1.60
C LEU A 52 4.62 -18.65 1.77
N ALA A 53 5.80 -18.57 2.37
CA ALA A 53 6.48 -17.30 2.66
C ALA A 53 6.62 -16.33 1.45
N PRO A 54 7.08 -16.77 0.25
CA PRO A 54 7.16 -15.88 -0.91
C PRO A 54 5.77 -15.45 -1.40
N LEU A 55 4.76 -16.32 -1.36
CA LEU A 55 3.39 -15.98 -1.76
C LEU A 55 2.79 -14.89 -0.87
N GLU A 56 3.08 -14.92 0.43
CA GLU A 56 2.65 -13.87 1.35
C GLU A 56 3.31 -12.54 1.05
N ARG A 57 4.61 -12.56 0.73
CA ARG A 57 5.34 -11.36 0.32
C ARG A 57 4.76 -10.77 -0.95
N VAL A 58 4.52 -11.59 -1.97
CA VAL A 58 3.89 -11.18 -3.23
C VAL A 58 2.52 -10.57 -2.96
N ARG A 59 1.70 -11.20 -2.12
CA ARG A 59 0.37 -10.68 -1.76
C ARG A 59 0.46 -9.32 -1.06
N LYS A 60 1.39 -9.15 -0.11
CA LYS A 60 1.59 -7.86 0.58
C LYS A 60 2.01 -6.77 -0.40
N VAL A 61 2.99 -7.05 -1.26
CA VAL A 61 3.45 -6.10 -2.29
C VAL A 61 2.33 -5.75 -3.26
N HIS A 62 1.53 -6.73 -3.67
CA HIS A 62 0.39 -6.51 -4.55
C HIS A 62 -0.69 -5.63 -3.90
N GLN A 63 -0.99 -5.87 -2.61
CA GLN A 63 -1.94 -5.04 -1.87
C GLN A 63 -1.43 -3.59 -1.76
N ALA A 64 -0.18 -3.39 -1.35
CA ALA A 64 0.43 -2.06 -1.29
C ALA A 64 0.39 -1.34 -2.65
N LYS A 65 0.55 -2.08 -3.75
CA LYS A 65 0.41 -1.54 -5.11
C LYS A 65 -1.02 -1.12 -5.44
N LEU A 66 -2.03 -1.90 -5.03
CA LEU A 66 -3.44 -1.54 -5.22
C LEU A 66 -3.80 -0.30 -4.40
N ASP A 67 -3.37 -0.24 -3.15
CA ASP A 67 -3.62 0.90 -2.26
C ASP A 67 -2.97 2.17 -2.85
N CYS A 68 -1.73 2.06 -3.33
CA CYS A 68 -1.04 3.15 -4.00
C CYS A 68 -1.72 3.61 -5.29
N LYS A 69 -2.28 2.70 -6.09
CA LYS A 69 -3.05 3.07 -7.29
C LYS A 69 -4.31 3.86 -6.92
N GLY A 70 -4.96 3.51 -5.81
CA GLY A 70 -6.09 4.27 -5.27
C GLY A 70 -5.70 5.71 -4.96
N THR A 71 -4.62 5.90 -4.18
CA THR A 71 -4.11 7.23 -3.85
C THR A 71 -3.70 8.03 -5.09
N LEU A 72 -3.01 7.40 -6.06
CA LEU A 72 -2.64 8.06 -7.32
C LEU A 72 -3.87 8.56 -8.09
N ALA A 73 -4.92 7.74 -8.19
CA ALA A 73 -6.15 8.12 -8.89
C ALA A 73 -6.91 9.24 -8.16
N GLU A 74 -6.85 9.29 -6.83
CA GLU A 74 -7.43 10.38 -6.04
C GLU A 74 -6.61 11.67 -6.18
N ALA A 75 -5.28 11.57 -6.07
CA ALA A 75 -4.36 12.69 -6.26
C ALA A 75 -4.51 13.32 -7.65
N ALA A 76 -4.53 12.50 -8.70
CA ALA A 76 -4.71 12.97 -10.07
C ALA A 76 -6.04 13.72 -10.27
N ARG A 77 -7.13 13.24 -9.64
CA ARG A 77 -8.45 13.90 -9.68
C ARG A 77 -8.43 15.24 -8.94
N LYS A 78 -7.85 15.29 -7.74
CA LYS A 78 -7.78 16.51 -6.94
C LYS A 78 -6.88 17.57 -7.58
N ILE A 79 -5.70 17.18 -8.04
CA ILE A 79 -4.80 18.09 -8.77
C ILE A 79 -5.47 18.61 -10.03
N GLY A 80 -6.13 17.75 -10.82
CA GLY A 80 -6.86 18.19 -12.02
C GLY A 80 -8.01 19.17 -11.71
N ALA A 81 -8.73 18.97 -10.60
CA ALA A 81 -9.76 19.92 -10.16
C ALA A 81 -9.17 21.26 -9.74
N ILE A 82 -8.03 21.25 -9.03
CA ILE A 82 -7.30 22.46 -8.63
C ILE A 82 -6.78 23.21 -9.86
N GLU A 83 -6.17 22.50 -10.83
CA GLU A 83 -5.68 23.08 -12.08
C GLU A 83 -6.82 23.74 -12.88
N LEU A 84 -7.98 23.09 -12.98
CA LEU A 84 -9.14 23.64 -13.66
C LEU A 84 -9.65 24.92 -12.98
N GLU A 85 -9.73 24.93 -11.66
CA GLU A 85 -10.18 26.11 -10.92
C GLU A 85 -9.17 27.26 -10.99
N ALA A 86 -7.87 26.95 -10.95
CA ALA A 86 -6.80 27.94 -11.16
C ALA A 86 -6.86 28.56 -12.57
N GLU A 87 -7.21 27.77 -13.60
CA GLU A 87 -7.40 28.27 -14.96
C GLU A 87 -8.62 29.19 -15.07
N LYS A 88 -9.73 28.89 -14.39
CA LYS A 88 -10.89 29.79 -14.32
C LYS A 88 -10.53 31.12 -13.65
N ILE A 89 -9.85 31.06 -12.50
CA ILE A 89 -9.38 32.24 -11.75
C ILE A 89 -8.46 33.09 -12.63
N THR A 90 -7.48 32.48 -13.29
CA THR A 90 -6.60 33.18 -14.23
C THR A 90 -7.40 33.84 -15.35
N GLY A 91 -8.41 33.16 -15.90
CA GLY A 91 -9.30 33.69 -16.93
C GLY A 91 -10.07 34.94 -16.52
N LEU A 92 -10.53 35.02 -15.25
CA LEU A 92 -11.21 36.20 -14.70
C LEU A 92 -10.27 37.42 -14.60
N LEU A 93 -8.98 37.19 -14.32
CA LEU A 93 -8.00 38.24 -14.08
C LEU A 93 -7.34 38.80 -15.35
N VAL A 94 -7.39 38.07 -16.47
CA VAL A 94 -6.77 38.49 -17.75
C VAL A 94 -7.63 39.53 -18.51
N GLY A 95 -8.85 39.81 -18.07
CA GLY A 95 -9.69 40.89 -18.60
C GLY A 95 -9.12 42.30 -18.35
N SER A 96 -9.50 43.29 -19.18
CA SER A 96 -8.92 44.64 -19.18
C SER A 96 -9.08 45.45 -17.88
N SER A 97 -9.90 44.98 -16.94
CA SER A 97 -9.95 45.38 -15.54
C SER A 97 -10.82 44.36 -14.80
N PRO A 98 -10.25 43.44 -13.99
CA PRO A 98 -11.06 42.54 -13.17
C PRO A 98 -11.96 43.35 -12.24
N SER A 99 -13.22 42.94 -12.11
CA SER A 99 -14.17 43.60 -11.23
C SER A 99 -13.84 43.34 -9.76
N GLU A 100 -14.36 44.16 -8.84
CA GLU A 100 -14.21 43.89 -7.39
C GLU A 100 -14.84 42.54 -6.99
N GLU A 101 -15.85 42.10 -7.73
CA GLU A 101 -16.49 40.80 -7.55
C GLU A 101 -15.59 39.65 -8.02
N ASP A 102 -14.86 39.84 -9.13
CA ASP A 102 -13.85 38.88 -9.60
C ASP A 102 -12.71 38.75 -8.59
N VAL A 103 -12.18 39.87 -8.08
CA VAL A 103 -11.10 39.88 -7.08
C VAL A 103 -11.56 39.15 -5.81
N ARG A 104 -12.77 39.44 -5.31
CA ARG A 104 -13.33 38.79 -4.11
C ARG A 104 -13.54 37.29 -4.32
N ALA A 105 -13.99 36.87 -5.51
CA ALA A 105 -14.15 35.46 -5.85
C ALA A 105 -12.81 34.71 -5.82
N VAL A 106 -11.75 35.33 -6.36
CA VAL A 106 -10.39 34.79 -6.32
C VAL A 106 -9.85 34.69 -4.89
N GLU A 107 -9.94 35.77 -4.11
CA GLU A 107 -9.48 35.80 -2.71
C GLU A 107 -10.17 34.75 -1.83
N SER A 108 -11.45 34.47 -2.09
CA SER A 108 -12.20 33.45 -1.35
C SER A 108 -11.82 32.01 -1.75
N SER A 109 -11.39 31.80 -2.99
CA SER A 109 -11.14 30.46 -3.55
C SER A 109 -9.70 29.99 -3.32
N LEU A 110 -8.73 30.90 -3.37
CA LEU A 110 -7.30 30.60 -3.22
C LEU A 110 -6.96 29.80 -1.94
N PRO A 111 -7.45 30.13 -0.73
CA PRO A 111 -7.14 29.36 0.48
C PRO A 111 -7.58 27.90 0.40
N THR A 112 -8.74 27.65 -0.23
CA THR A 112 -9.30 26.30 -0.40
C THR A 112 -8.45 25.49 -1.37
N LEU A 113 -8.03 26.09 -2.49
CA LEU A 113 -7.15 25.44 -3.47
C LEU A 113 -5.78 25.12 -2.87
N SER A 114 -5.17 26.08 -2.17
CA SER A 114 -3.87 25.91 -1.53
C SER A 114 -3.90 24.85 -0.43
N SER A 115 -4.94 24.83 0.41
CA SER A 115 -5.10 23.78 1.44
C SER A 115 -5.36 22.39 0.84
N GLY A 116 -6.16 22.32 -0.22
CA GLY A 116 -6.41 21.08 -0.97
C GLY A 116 -5.13 20.52 -1.58
N LEU A 117 -4.31 21.39 -2.19
CA LEU A 117 -3.04 21.00 -2.76
C LEU A 117 -2.06 20.50 -1.69
N ALA A 118 -1.94 21.21 -0.56
CA ALA A 118 -1.09 20.80 0.56
C ALA A 118 -1.50 19.41 1.11
N ALA A 119 -2.81 19.13 1.19
CA ALA A 119 -3.31 17.83 1.60
C ALA A 119 -2.93 16.71 0.60
N VAL A 120 -3.02 16.97 -0.71
CA VAL A 120 -2.61 16.01 -1.74
C VAL A 120 -1.09 15.76 -1.70
N SER A 121 -0.29 16.80 -1.61
CA SER A 121 1.17 16.69 -1.53
C SER A 121 1.60 15.86 -0.32
N LYS A 122 1.00 16.11 0.86
CA LYS A 122 1.26 15.32 2.07
C LYS A 122 0.89 13.85 1.90
N ALA A 123 -0.25 13.57 1.25
CA ALA A 123 -0.67 12.19 0.99
C ALA A 123 0.31 11.46 0.06
N ILE A 124 0.79 12.13 -1.00
CA ILE A 124 1.80 11.58 -1.92
C ILE A 124 3.13 11.32 -1.20
N GLU A 125 3.59 12.25 -0.34
CA GLU A 125 4.81 12.10 0.44
C GLU A 125 4.75 10.92 1.41
N GLN A 126 3.63 10.77 2.13
CA GLN A 126 3.41 9.62 2.99
C GLN A 126 3.43 8.32 2.19
N GLN A 127 2.79 8.29 1.02
CA GLN A 127 2.79 7.10 0.17
C GLN A 127 4.19 6.75 -0.34
N LEU A 128 5.02 7.74 -0.68
CA LEU A 128 6.40 7.55 -1.16
C LEU A 128 7.32 6.87 -0.13
N GLN A 129 7.02 6.95 1.16
CA GLN A 129 7.83 6.32 2.21
C GLN A 129 7.63 4.80 2.24
N ASP A 130 6.39 4.35 2.04
CA ASP A 130 5.98 2.95 2.21
C ASP A 130 5.73 2.21 0.89
N ALA A 131 5.77 2.92 -0.24
CA ALA A 131 5.45 2.38 -1.54
C ALA A 131 6.48 1.35 -2.03
N PRO A 132 6.03 0.30 -2.75
CA PRO A 132 6.94 -0.54 -3.52
C PRO A 132 7.68 0.28 -4.59
N ALA A 133 8.96 -0.03 -4.84
CA ALA A 133 9.75 0.64 -5.88
C ALA A 133 9.07 0.69 -7.26
N SER A 134 8.26 -0.32 -7.59
CA SER A 134 7.51 -0.40 -8.85
C SER A 134 6.46 0.71 -9.08
N VAL A 135 6.15 1.53 -8.07
CA VAL A 135 5.21 2.66 -8.19
C VAL A 135 5.82 4.01 -7.78
N HIS A 136 7.12 4.05 -7.44
CA HIS A 136 7.81 5.28 -7.05
C HIS A 136 7.80 6.33 -8.15
N GLU A 137 8.07 5.92 -9.39
CA GLU A 137 8.10 6.83 -10.55
C GLU A 137 6.75 7.55 -10.71
N ALA A 138 5.63 6.82 -10.72
CA ALA A 138 4.30 7.41 -10.80
C ALA A 138 3.96 8.34 -9.63
N LEU A 139 4.43 8.03 -8.41
CA LEU A 139 4.25 8.91 -7.25
C LEU A 139 5.11 10.18 -7.37
N GLN A 140 6.33 10.07 -7.91
CA GLN A 140 7.20 11.23 -8.17
C GLN A 140 6.58 12.15 -9.23
N GLU A 141 6.07 11.59 -10.32
CA GLU A 141 5.34 12.35 -11.34
C GLU A 141 4.15 13.12 -10.74
N MET A 142 3.36 12.47 -9.87
CA MET A 142 2.25 13.15 -9.20
C MET A 142 2.71 14.23 -8.22
N ARG A 143 3.83 14.03 -7.53
CA ARG A 143 4.44 15.06 -6.68
C ARG A 143 4.85 16.28 -7.50
N GLU A 144 5.50 16.05 -8.64
CA GLU A 144 5.94 17.11 -9.54
C GLU A 144 4.77 17.87 -10.15
N ARG A 145 3.71 17.15 -10.54
CA ARG A 145 2.46 17.78 -11.01
C ARG A 145 1.81 18.63 -9.93
N GLY A 146 1.73 18.13 -8.69
CA GLY A 146 1.25 18.91 -7.55
C GLY A 146 2.07 20.17 -7.30
N ALA A 147 3.40 20.07 -7.36
CA ALA A 147 4.28 21.24 -7.22
C ALA A 147 4.09 22.24 -8.37
N ALA A 148 3.85 21.78 -9.60
CA ALA A 148 3.54 22.64 -10.74
C ALA A 148 2.19 23.35 -10.58
N ALA A 149 1.17 22.66 -10.09
CA ALA A 149 -0.13 23.27 -9.76
C ALA A 149 0.01 24.32 -8.65
N GLY A 150 0.87 24.09 -7.65
CA GLY A 150 1.13 25.06 -6.58
C GLY A 150 1.72 26.36 -7.09
N ARG A 151 2.70 26.28 -7.98
CA ARG A 151 3.30 27.47 -8.64
C ARG A 151 2.31 28.27 -9.49
N ARG A 152 1.16 27.70 -9.87
CA ARG A 152 0.11 28.42 -10.60
C ARG A 152 -0.84 29.18 -9.67
N LEU A 153 -0.86 28.84 -8.38
CA LEU A 153 -1.69 29.49 -7.37
C LEU A 153 -0.95 30.64 -6.65
N GLU A 154 0.38 30.71 -6.82
CA GLU A 154 1.25 31.81 -6.38
C GLU A 154 1.27 32.94 -7.40
#